data_AF-A0A8B8NM11-F1
#
_entry.id   AF-A0A8B8NM11-F1
#
_cell.length_a   1.000
_cell.length_b   1.000
_cell.length_c   1.000
_cell.angle_alpha   90.00
_cell.angle_beta   90.00
_cell.angle_gamma   90.00
#
_symmetry.space_group_name_H-M   'P 1'
#
loop_
_entity.id
_entity.type
_entity.pdbx_description
1 polymer ?
#
loop_
_entity_poly.entity_id
_entity_poly.type
_entity_poly.pdbx_seq_one_letter_code
_entity_poly.pdbx_strand_id
1 'polypeptide(L)'
;MEKRQLPDGPNSRQRIHLIGRLRKAVKWATLFSQLCSVKGDSRTSLEAEAYASYMKANLLFEQDRNWDTALMNFKSARAVYEELGKYGDLENQVLCRERVEELEPSIRYCLHKIGESNLQTSEFLHIGEMEGPALDLFKAKLEVVMAEARTQQAASLTEFHWLGHRFPISNAKTRVAILKAQDLEKDLNGPAAESLSSEKRLTVFDKIFAAYNEARSCIRNDLVSAGNAENVKDDLNGLDKAVSALLVQRTIERNQLLVSIAKSRLTKRREEKNEKVTKPEELVRLYDLLLQNTADLCDLLTSGRDQKSEEVALAEECELKTLVLRAERCFYLALSYGLAGKRVEAYMLYCRARSLAEEALQRCDSAGSSDETMRRELKTLHDESRSNSCIEHAKGIIEEFKGPENLSKKISTISLSGTDKKLEKLLEKLDVYESSVGDSSVKGVTHIAAFPPAFEAVPRNPIVLDLAYNCVEFPSLESRMKKDKKGFISRLWR
;
A
#
# COMPACT_ATOMS: atom_id res chain seq x y z
N MET A 1 -43.96 11.82 23.20
CA MET A 1 -43.80 13.00 22.31
C MET A 1 -42.38 13.51 22.41
N GLU A 2 -41.59 13.24 21.37
CA GLU A 2 -40.28 13.84 21.19
C GLU A 2 -40.44 15.36 21.07
N LYS A 3 -39.77 16.13 21.92
CA LYS A 3 -39.86 17.60 21.92
C LYS A 3 -39.29 18.27 20.66
N ARG A 4 -38.78 17.49 19.69
CA ARG A 4 -38.29 17.92 18.38
C ARG A 4 -39.41 18.16 17.35
N GLN A 5 -40.64 17.73 17.62
CA GLN A 5 -41.77 17.84 16.67
C GLN A 5 -42.70 19.04 16.92
N LEU A 6 -42.23 20.08 17.61
CA LEU A 6 -43.00 21.32 17.78
C LEU A 6 -42.78 22.25 16.57
N PRO A 7 -43.84 22.84 15.98
CA PRO A 7 -43.75 23.63 14.75
C PRO A 7 -42.85 24.87 14.85
N ASP A 8 -42.66 25.43 16.06
CA ASP A 8 -41.78 26.58 16.32
C ASP A 8 -40.44 26.20 17.00
N GLY A 9 -40.15 24.90 17.13
CA GLY A 9 -39.01 24.41 17.90
C GLY A 9 -39.16 24.61 19.43
N PRO A 10 -38.22 24.10 20.24
CA PRO A 10 -38.30 24.23 21.69
C PRO A 10 -37.96 25.65 22.16
N ASN A 11 -38.86 26.26 22.94
CA ASN A 11 -38.60 27.54 23.62
C ASN A 11 -37.35 27.47 24.51
N SER A 12 -36.66 28.58 24.75
CA SER A 12 -35.38 28.64 25.50
C SER A 12 -35.40 27.87 26.84
N ARG A 13 -36.49 28.01 27.61
CA ARG A 13 -36.71 27.28 28.87
C ARG A 13 -36.84 25.76 28.67
N GLN A 14 -37.48 25.33 27.59
CA GLN A 14 -37.61 23.91 27.23
C GLN A 14 -36.27 23.34 26.78
N ARG A 15 -35.47 24.11 26.05
CA ARG A 15 -34.10 23.73 25.64
C ARG A 15 -33.18 23.55 26.85
N ILE A 16 -33.23 24.46 27.84
CA ILE A 16 -32.48 24.30 29.09
C ILE A 16 -32.89 23.01 29.83
N HIS A 17 -34.19 22.74 29.91
CA HIS A 17 -34.69 21.51 30.52
C HIS A 17 -34.23 20.25 29.76
N LEU A 18 -34.28 20.27 28.43
CA LEU A 18 -33.82 19.18 27.56
C LEU A 18 -32.33 18.88 27.81
N ILE A 19 -31.47 19.91 27.77
CA ILE A 19 -30.04 19.77 28.05
C ILE A 19 -29.81 19.21 29.46
N GLY A 20 -30.58 19.67 30.45
CA GLY A 20 -30.53 19.13 31.82
C GLY A 20 -30.85 17.63 31.89
N ARG A 21 -31.82 17.16 31.11
CA ARG A 21 -32.16 15.73 31.00
C ARG A 21 -31.06 14.94 30.30
N LEU A 22 -30.49 15.47 29.21
CA LEU A 22 -29.39 14.82 28.49
C LEU A 22 -28.13 14.71 29.37
N ARG A 23 -27.79 15.73 30.17
CA ARG A 23 -26.68 15.64 31.15
C ARG A 23 -26.90 14.51 32.14
N LYS A 24 -28.15 14.35 32.63
CA LYS A 24 -28.51 13.25 33.53
C LYS A 24 -28.38 11.91 32.80
N ALA A 25 -28.86 11.80 31.56
CA ALA A 25 -28.75 10.59 30.75
C ALA A 25 -27.30 10.19 30.51
N VAL A 26 -26.43 11.12 30.13
CA VAL A 26 -24.98 10.88 29.97
C VAL A 26 -24.37 10.37 31.25
N LYS A 27 -24.67 11.00 32.41
CA LYS A 27 -24.16 10.53 33.71
C LYS A 27 -24.52 9.07 33.98
N TRP A 28 -25.76 8.67 33.72
CA TRP A 28 -26.20 7.29 33.91
C TRP A 28 -25.61 6.34 32.87
N ALA A 29 -25.52 6.75 31.61
CA ALA A 29 -24.92 5.95 30.54
C ALA A 29 -23.42 5.71 30.80
N THR A 30 -22.68 6.71 31.29
CA THR A 30 -21.29 6.56 31.70
C THR A 30 -21.14 5.61 32.88
N LEU A 31 -21.99 5.73 33.91
CA LEU A 31 -21.97 4.81 35.04
C LEU A 31 -22.31 3.37 34.61
N PHE A 32 -23.31 3.21 33.74
CA PHE A 32 -23.70 1.92 33.18
C PHE A 32 -22.54 1.29 32.39
N SER A 33 -21.91 2.04 31.50
CA SER A 33 -20.71 1.59 30.76
C SER A 33 -19.57 1.17 31.70
N GLN A 34 -19.32 1.92 32.78
CA GLN A 34 -18.32 1.56 33.79
C GLN A 34 -18.67 0.24 34.50
N LEU A 35 -19.93 0.04 34.88
CA LEU A 35 -20.38 -1.20 35.50
C LEU A 35 -20.27 -2.38 34.54
N CYS A 36 -20.69 -2.23 33.29
CA CYS A 36 -20.56 -3.24 32.25
C CYS A 36 -19.09 -3.57 31.95
N SER A 37 -18.18 -2.60 32.03
CA SER A 37 -16.75 -2.89 31.87
C SER A 37 -16.15 -3.71 33.02
N VAL A 38 -16.77 -3.72 34.21
CA VAL A 38 -16.30 -4.49 35.38
C VAL A 38 -17.01 -5.84 35.49
N LYS A 39 -18.28 -5.90 35.10
CA LYS A 39 -19.18 -7.04 35.37
C LYS A 39 -19.84 -7.65 34.14
N GLY A 40 -19.88 -6.94 33.02
CA GLY A 40 -20.48 -7.40 31.78
C GLY A 40 -19.52 -8.28 30.99
N ASP A 41 -20.09 -9.13 30.14
CA ASP A 41 -19.38 -9.80 29.05
C ASP A 41 -18.89 -8.78 28.02
N SER A 42 -17.94 -9.19 27.18
CA SER A 42 -17.27 -8.33 26.20
C SER A 42 -18.28 -7.61 25.29
N ARG A 43 -19.33 -8.31 24.86
CA ARG A 43 -20.39 -7.77 24.00
C ARG A 43 -21.20 -6.69 24.73
N THR A 44 -21.75 -6.99 25.90
CA THR A 44 -22.51 -6.00 26.68
C THR A 44 -21.65 -4.79 27.05
N SER A 45 -20.36 -4.99 27.34
CA SER A 45 -19.44 -3.86 27.58
C SER A 45 -19.32 -2.95 26.36
N LEU A 46 -19.23 -3.50 25.14
CA LEU A 46 -19.16 -2.71 23.90
C LEU A 46 -20.47 -1.99 23.61
N GLU A 47 -21.61 -2.66 23.77
CA GLU A 47 -22.93 -2.05 23.57
C GLU A 47 -23.16 -0.88 24.54
N ALA A 48 -22.77 -1.06 25.81
CA ALA A 48 -22.86 -0.02 26.83
C ALA A 48 -21.94 1.17 26.54
N GLU A 49 -20.73 0.92 26.01
CA GLU A 49 -19.79 1.95 25.57
C GLU A 49 -20.31 2.73 24.36
N ALA A 50 -20.83 2.04 23.34
CA ALA A 50 -21.45 2.66 22.17
C ALA A 50 -22.63 3.55 22.57
N TYR A 51 -23.47 3.07 23.50
CA TYR A 51 -24.60 3.82 24.04
C TYR A 51 -24.14 5.07 24.82
N ALA A 52 -23.10 4.94 25.64
CA ALA A 52 -22.53 6.08 26.37
C ALA A 52 -21.95 7.14 25.41
N SER A 53 -21.23 6.72 24.38
CA SER A 53 -20.71 7.58 23.31
C SER A 53 -21.85 8.29 22.57
N TYR A 54 -22.89 7.56 22.16
CA TYR A 54 -24.08 8.14 21.52
C TYR A 54 -24.76 9.20 22.41
N MET A 55 -24.99 8.89 23.69
CA MET A 55 -25.63 9.83 24.61
C MET A 55 -24.78 11.08 24.83
N LYS A 56 -23.46 10.93 24.91
CA LYS A 56 -22.51 12.04 25.03
C LYS A 56 -22.50 12.90 23.77
N ALA A 57 -22.54 12.28 22.59
CA ALA A 57 -22.61 12.97 21.31
C ALA A 57 -23.90 13.81 21.20
N ASN A 58 -25.06 13.24 21.53
CA ASN A 58 -26.33 13.97 21.54
C ASN A 58 -26.35 15.15 22.52
N LEU A 59 -25.72 15.03 23.68
CA LEU A 59 -25.59 16.13 24.62
C LEU A 59 -24.78 17.30 24.03
N LEU A 60 -23.66 17.00 23.38
CA LEU A 60 -22.79 18.00 22.76
C LEU A 60 -23.46 18.64 21.54
N PHE A 61 -24.13 17.81 20.73
CA PHE A 61 -24.93 18.22 19.59
C PHE A 61 -26.01 19.25 19.98
N GLU A 62 -26.81 18.97 21.01
CA GLU A 62 -27.88 19.87 21.48
C GLU A 62 -27.34 21.13 22.20
N GLN A 63 -26.08 21.12 22.63
CA GLN A 63 -25.42 22.28 23.22
C GLN A 63 -24.85 23.24 22.17
N ASP A 64 -24.85 22.87 20.88
CA ASP A 64 -24.16 23.60 19.80
C ASP A 64 -22.68 23.89 20.13
N ARG A 65 -22.00 22.98 20.83
CA ARG A 65 -20.61 23.15 21.30
C ARG A 65 -19.77 21.92 21.00
N ASN A 66 -18.49 22.15 20.68
CA ASN A 66 -17.48 21.11 20.47
C ASN A 66 -17.92 20.07 19.45
N TRP A 67 -18.28 20.53 18.24
CA TRP A 67 -18.73 19.70 17.14
C TRP A 67 -17.76 18.56 16.82
N ASP A 68 -16.45 18.80 16.94
CA ASP A 68 -15.40 17.78 16.75
C ASP A 68 -15.56 16.61 17.72
N THR A 69 -15.77 16.91 19.02
CA THR A 69 -15.97 15.88 20.02
C THR A 69 -17.30 15.15 19.82
N ALA A 70 -18.37 15.86 19.43
CA ALA A 70 -19.64 15.24 19.11
C ALA A 70 -19.50 14.27 17.92
N LEU A 71 -18.83 14.70 16.85
CA LEU A 71 -18.53 13.91 15.66
C LEU A 71 -17.75 12.65 16.01
N MET A 72 -16.70 12.76 16.83
CA MET A 72 -15.91 11.59 17.24
C MET A 72 -16.72 10.58 18.04
N ASN A 73 -17.60 11.04 18.94
CA ASN A 73 -18.44 10.13 19.71
C ASN A 73 -19.54 9.48 18.84
N PHE A 74 -20.09 10.19 17.84
CA PHE A 74 -21.00 9.58 16.87
C PHE A 74 -20.30 8.57 15.95
N LYS A 75 -19.10 8.89 15.43
CA LYS A 75 -18.29 7.96 14.62
C LYS A 75 -17.91 6.70 15.42
N SER A 76 -17.51 6.86 16.68
CA SER A 76 -17.24 5.74 17.59
C SER A 76 -18.46 4.85 17.78
N ALA A 77 -19.62 5.42 18.12
CA ALA A 77 -20.87 4.65 18.27
C ALA A 77 -21.27 3.93 16.97
N ARG A 78 -21.14 4.61 15.82
CA ARG A 78 -21.41 4.02 14.50
C ARG A 78 -20.53 2.81 14.24
N ALA A 79 -19.22 2.93 14.47
CA ALA A 79 -18.28 1.83 14.26
C ALA A 79 -18.61 0.61 15.12
N VAL A 80 -18.98 0.82 16.40
CA VAL A 80 -19.36 -0.32 17.27
C VAL A 80 -20.60 -1.02 16.72
N TYR A 81 -21.66 -0.28 16.39
CA TYR A 81 -22.90 -0.89 15.87
C TYR A 81 -22.70 -1.56 14.52
N GLU A 82 -21.90 -0.96 13.63
CA GLU A 82 -21.57 -1.53 12.32
C GLU A 82 -20.85 -2.88 12.47
N GLU A 83 -19.89 -2.98 13.40
CA GLU A 83 -19.17 -4.24 13.65
C GLU A 83 -20.02 -5.27 14.41
N LEU A 84 -20.81 -4.85 15.41
CA LEU A 84 -21.74 -5.75 16.10
C LEU A 84 -22.81 -6.32 15.15
N GLY A 85 -23.19 -5.56 14.12
CA GLY A 85 -24.13 -5.99 13.08
C GLY A 85 -23.57 -7.06 12.14
N LYS A 86 -22.26 -7.17 11.95
CA LYS A 86 -21.65 -8.21 11.08
C LYS A 86 -21.71 -9.61 11.69
N TYR A 87 -21.65 -9.69 13.02
CA TYR A 87 -21.45 -10.95 13.75
C TYR A 87 -22.65 -11.35 14.63
N GLY A 88 -23.75 -10.60 14.60
CA GLY A 88 -24.99 -10.92 15.32
C GLY A 88 -25.99 -11.72 14.48
N ASP A 89 -27.00 -12.27 15.15
CA ASP A 89 -28.19 -12.88 14.54
C ASP A 89 -28.96 -11.89 13.66
N LEU A 90 -29.80 -12.38 12.73
CA LEU A 90 -30.53 -11.54 11.76
C LEU A 90 -31.24 -10.34 12.39
N GLU A 91 -31.90 -10.54 13.53
CA GLU A 91 -32.57 -9.45 14.28
C GLU A 91 -31.57 -8.40 14.79
N ASN A 92 -30.41 -8.83 15.30
CA ASN A 92 -29.34 -7.94 15.73
C ASN A 92 -28.70 -7.19 14.54
N GLN A 93 -28.57 -7.83 13.38
CA GLN A 93 -28.06 -7.16 12.17
C GLN A 93 -28.99 -6.04 11.73
N VAL A 94 -30.30 -6.31 11.70
CA VAL A 94 -31.33 -5.31 11.35
C VAL A 94 -31.31 -4.15 12.34
N LEU A 95 -31.31 -4.43 13.64
CA LEU A 95 -31.28 -3.40 14.68
C LEU A 95 -30.02 -2.53 14.61
N CYS A 96 -28.84 -3.15 14.43
CA CYS A 96 -27.59 -2.43 14.29
C CYS A 96 -27.56 -1.56 13.04
N ARG A 97 -28.10 -2.06 11.92
CA ARG A 97 -28.20 -1.32 10.66
C ARG A 97 -29.12 -0.11 10.79
N GLU A 98 -30.33 -0.28 11.33
CA GLU A 98 -31.26 0.84 11.60
C GLU A 98 -30.59 1.89 12.48
N ARG A 99 -29.83 1.44 13.49
CA ARG A 99 -29.12 2.33 14.38
C ARG A 99 -28.01 3.13 13.68
N VAL A 100 -27.24 2.50 12.79
CA VAL A 100 -26.23 3.17 11.98
C VAL A 100 -26.89 4.21 11.04
N GLU A 101 -28.01 3.85 10.40
CA GLU A 101 -28.76 4.76 9.53
C GLU A 101 -29.32 5.98 10.29
N GLU A 102 -29.73 5.82 11.56
CA GLU A 102 -30.18 6.93 12.42
C GLU A 102 -29.06 7.93 12.78
N LEU A 103 -27.81 7.47 12.88
CA LEU A 103 -26.65 8.31 13.23
C LEU A 103 -26.22 9.21 12.06
N GLU A 104 -26.45 8.76 10.84
CA GLU A 104 -25.89 9.35 9.62
C GLU A 104 -26.28 10.83 9.37
N PRO A 105 -27.54 11.27 9.61
CA PRO A 105 -27.89 12.68 9.53
C PRO A 105 -27.15 13.54 10.56
N SER A 106 -26.96 13.02 11.78
CA SER A 106 -26.28 13.76 12.87
C SER A 106 -24.78 13.90 12.58
N ILE A 107 -24.15 12.86 12.03
CA ILE A 107 -22.75 12.89 11.60
C ILE A 107 -22.55 13.91 10.47
N ARG A 108 -23.39 13.86 9.42
CA ARG A 108 -23.35 14.83 8.31
C ARG A 108 -23.54 16.27 8.78
N TYR A 109 -24.45 16.50 9.73
CA TYR A 109 -24.65 17.84 10.30
C TYR A 109 -23.41 18.33 11.05
N CYS A 110 -22.76 17.48 11.85
CA CYS A 110 -21.52 17.84 12.55
C CYS A 110 -20.40 18.21 11.56
N LEU A 111 -20.21 17.41 10.50
CA LEU A 111 -19.22 17.69 9.44
C LEU A 111 -19.45 19.05 8.78
N HIS A 112 -20.70 19.36 8.43
CA HIS A 112 -21.06 20.65 7.84
C HIS A 112 -20.78 21.82 8.80
N LYS A 113 -20.97 21.64 10.12
CA LYS A 113 -20.70 22.68 11.13
C LYS A 113 -19.21 22.91 11.38
N ILE A 114 -18.38 21.90 11.18
CA ILE A 114 -16.91 21.98 11.34
C ILE A 114 -16.27 22.65 10.10
N GLY A 115 -16.98 22.68 8.96
CA GLY A 115 -16.48 23.28 7.71
C GLY A 115 -15.84 22.28 6.75
N GLU A 116 -15.98 20.97 7.02
CA GLU A 116 -15.57 19.88 6.13
C GLU A 116 -16.64 19.59 5.07
N SER A 117 -17.11 20.63 4.36
CA SER A 117 -18.31 20.56 3.51
C SER A 117 -18.08 20.04 2.08
N ASN A 118 -16.97 19.37 1.78
CA ASN A 118 -16.65 18.91 0.42
C ASN A 118 -16.02 17.51 0.33
N LEU A 119 -16.43 16.57 1.19
CA LEU A 119 -15.87 15.22 1.15
C LEU A 119 -16.95 14.19 0.82
N GLN A 120 -16.71 13.52 -0.30
CA GLN A 120 -17.51 12.41 -0.80
C GLN A 120 -17.59 11.31 0.26
N THR A 121 -18.66 10.52 0.21
CA THR A 121 -18.99 9.39 1.10
C THR A 121 -17.85 8.36 1.28
N SER A 122 -16.78 8.43 0.47
CA SER A 122 -15.58 7.60 0.54
C SER A 122 -14.64 7.91 1.72
N GLU A 123 -14.68 9.10 2.33
CA GLU A 123 -13.80 9.45 3.46
C GLU A 123 -14.30 9.01 4.83
N PHE A 124 -15.49 8.41 4.91
CA PHE A 124 -16.02 7.81 6.14
C PHE A 124 -15.22 6.60 6.67
N LEU A 125 -14.19 6.17 5.94
CA LEU A 125 -13.30 5.05 6.30
C LEU A 125 -12.11 5.44 7.20
N HIS A 126 -11.94 6.70 7.59
CA HIS A 126 -10.81 7.18 8.40
C HIS A 126 -10.95 6.97 9.93
N ILE A 127 -11.66 5.93 10.37
CA ILE A 127 -11.66 5.54 11.80
C ILE A 127 -10.35 4.82 12.19
N GLY A 128 -9.57 4.38 11.20
CA GLY A 128 -8.28 3.70 11.41
C GLY A 128 -7.12 4.58 11.89
N GLU A 129 -7.23 5.91 11.80
CA GLU A 129 -6.09 6.84 12.03
C GLU A 129 -6.09 7.55 13.39
N MET A 130 -7.08 7.30 14.25
CA MET A 130 -7.04 7.84 15.60
C MET A 130 -6.23 6.92 16.52
N GLU A 131 -5.06 7.36 16.97
CA GLU A 131 -4.27 6.63 17.98
C GLU A 131 -4.61 7.11 19.40
N GLY A 132 -4.86 6.17 20.31
CA GLY A 132 -5.10 6.47 21.71
C GLY A 132 -5.41 5.25 22.58
N PRO A 133 -5.01 5.22 23.87
CA PRO A 133 -5.15 4.04 24.74
C PRO A 133 -6.59 3.52 24.90
N ALA A 134 -7.58 4.43 24.82
CA ALA A 134 -8.99 4.06 24.90
C ALA A 134 -9.49 3.36 23.62
N LEU A 135 -8.97 3.75 22.44
CA LEU A 135 -9.33 3.08 21.18
C LEU A 135 -8.66 1.72 21.05
N ASP A 136 -7.45 1.55 21.60
CA ASP A 136 -6.78 0.25 21.61
C ASP A 136 -7.50 -0.76 22.51
N LEU A 137 -7.98 -0.30 23.68
CA LEU A 137 -8.84 -1.12 24.54
C LEU A 137 -10.16 -1.48 23.85
N PHE A 138 -10.76 -0.53 23.12
CA PHE A 138 -11.94 -0.77 22.31
C PHE A 138 -11.68 -1.81 21.21
N LYS A 139 -10.59 -1.68 20.44
CA LYS A 139 -10.17 -2.65 19.41
C LYS A 139 -9.98 -4.04 20.01
N ALA A 140 -9.31 -4.14 21.16
CA ALA A 140 -9.11 -5.41 21.85
C ALA A 140 -10.43 -6.06 22.28
N LYS A 141 -11.36 -5.29 22.88
CA LYS A 141 -12.69 -5.80 23.25
C LYS A 141 -13.49 -6.25 22.03
N LEU A 142 -13.40 -5.50 20.94
CA LEU A 142 -14.03 -5.85 19.67
C LEU A 142 -13.49 -7.16 19.11
N GLU A 143 -12.16 -7.35 19.11
CA GLU A 143 -11.55 -8.60 18.69
C GLU A 143 -12.02 -9.81 19.51
N VAL A 144 -12.22 -9.64 20.82
CA VAL A 144 -12.75 -10.71 21.69
C VAL A 144 -14.18 -11.08 21.28
N VAL A 145 -15.07 -10.10 21.09
CA VAL A 145 -16.46 -10.36 20.66
C VAL A 145 -16.51 -11.02 19.29
N MET A 146 -15.66 -10.57 18.35
CA MET A 146 -15.53 -11.19 17.04
C MET A 146 -15.04 -12.64 17.16
N ALA A 147 -14.08 -12.93 18.04
CA ALA A 147 -13.58 -14.28 18.27
C ALA A 147 -14.66 -15.19 18.88
N GLU A 148 -15.45 -14.69 19.83
CA GLU A 148 -16.58 -15.40 20.43
C GLU A 148 -17.65 -15.73 19.40
N ALA A 149 -18.06 -14.75 18.58
CA ALA A 149 -19.05 -14.96 17.52
C ALA A 149 -18.54 -15.92 16.44
N ARG A 150 -17.27 -15.83 16.04
CA ARG A 150 -16.64 -16.80 15.13
C ARG A 150 -16.60 -18.20 15.74
N THR A 151 -16.41 -18.33 17.04
CA THR A 151 -16.44 -19.65 17.71
C THR A 151 -17.84 -20.27 17.65
N GLN A 152 -18.88 -19.45 17.81
CA GLN A 152 -20.27 -19.90 17.65
C GLN A 152 -20.59 -20.28 16.21
N GLN A 153 -20.18 -19.47 15.22
CA GLN A 153 -20.37 -19.78 13.80
C GLN A 153 -19.56 -21.01 13.35
N ALA A 154 -18.33 -21.16 13.83
CA ALA A 154 -17.48 -22.29 13.52
C ALA A 154 -18.01 -23.62 14.08
N ALA A 155 -18.94 -23.59 15.05
CA ALA A 155 -19.53 -24.80 15.61
C ALA A 155 -20.30 -25.63 14.56
N SER A 156 -20.84 -24.99 13.51
CA SER A 156 -21.54 -25.66 12.40
C SER A 156 -20.62 -26.12 11.27
N LEU A 157 -19.38 -25.62 11.20
CA LEU A 157 -18.39 -25.98 10.17
C LEU A 157 -17.70 -27.30 10.50
N THR A 158 -18.41 -28.43 10.42
CA THR A 158 -17.81 -29.74 10.71
C THR A 158 -16.91 -30.26 9.58
N GLU A 159 -16.95 -29.64 8.41
CA GLU A 159 -16.36 -30.17 7.17
C GLU A 159 -15.76 -29.06 6.31
N PHE A 160 -14.60 -29.33 5.72
CA PHE A 160 -13.91 -28.46 4.80
C PHE A 160 -13.96 -29.02 3.38
N HIS A 161 -14.33 -28.19 2.42
CA HIS A 161 -14.43 -28.59 1.02
C HIS A 161 -13.32 -27.93 0.21
N TRP A 162 -12.51 -28.72 -0.49
CA TRP A 162 -11.44 -28.21 -1.36
C TRP A 162 -11.24 -29.16 -2.54
N LEU A 163 -11.34 -28.62 -3.77
CA LEU A 163 -11.17 -29.36 -5.04
C LEU A 163 -11.94 -30.69 -5.08
N GLY A 164 -13.22 -30.64 -4.72
CA GLY A 164 -14.11 -31.81 -4.69
C GLY A 164 -13.80 -32.82 -3.57
N HIS A 165 -12.80 -32.56 -2.71
CA HIS A 165 -12.54 -33.30 -1.47
C HIS A 165 -13.26 -32.69 -0.28
N ARG A 166 -13.69 -33.57 0.62
CA ARG A 166 -14.37 -33.25 1.86
C ARG A 166 -13.52 -33.76 3.01
N PHE A 167 -13.02 -32.84 3.83
CA PHE A 167 -12.15 -33.14 4.96
C PHE A 167 -12.92 -32.87 6.26
N PRO A 168 -13.04 -33.84 7.17
CA PRO A 168 -13.68 -33.60 8.47
C PRO A 168 -12.79 -32.71 9.34
N ILE A 169 -13.36 -31.71 10.00
CA ILE A 169 -12.65 -30.85 10.96
C ILE A 169 -13.20 -31.07 12.36
N SER A 170 -12.53 -31.92 13.14
CA SER A 170 -12.94 -32.19 14.53
C SER A 170 -12.47 -31.11 15.51
N ASN A 171 -11.32 -30.48 15.26
CA ASN A 171 -10.74 -29.49 16.17
C ASN A 171 -11.41 -28.12 16.02
N ALA A 172 -12.01 -27.63 17.10
CA ALA A 172 -12.67 -26.32 17.15
C ALA A 172 -11.73 -25.15 16.80
N LYS A 173 -10.45 -25.21 17.21
CA LYS A 173 -9.49 -24.14 16.90
C LYS A 173 -9.20 -24.07 15.40
N THR A 174 -9.01 -25.23 14.76
CA THR A 174 -8.84 -25.33 13.31
C THR A 174 -10.05 -24.76 12.56
N ARG A 175 -11.28 -25.07 13.02
CA ARG A 175 -12.52 -24.51 12.44
C ARG A 175 -12.56 -22.98 12.51
N VAL A 176 -12.26 -22.41 13.69
CA VAL A 176 -12.24 -20.96 13.89
C VAL A 176 -11.20 -20.28 13.02
N ALA A 177 -9.99 -20.86 12.91
CA ALA A 177 -8.91 -20.31 12.10
C ALA A 177 -9.23 -20.33 10.59
N ILE A 178 -9.80 -21.44 10.09
CA ILE A 178 -10.24 -21.56 8.69
C ILE A 178 -11.38 -20.58 8.39
N LEU A 179 -12.40 -20.49 9.25
CA LEU A 179 -13.50 -19.55 9.08
C LEU A 179 -13.01 -18.10 9.05
N LYS A 180 -12.10 -17.74 9.96
CA LYS A 180 -11.46 -16.41 9.99
C LYS A 180 -10.75 -16.11 8.66
N ALA A 181 -10.01 -17.07 8.10
CA ALA A 181 -9.36 -16.89 6.81
C ALA A 181 -10.39 -16.70 5.68
N GLN A 182 -11.45 -17.52 5.63
CA GLN A 182 -12.52 -17.41 4.63
C GLN A 182 -13.28 -16.09 4.69
N ASP A 183 -13.53 -15.55 5.88
CA ASP A 183 -14.19 -14.25 6.02
C ASP A 183 -13.30 -13.11 5.54
N LEU A 184 -12.00 -13.15 5.87
CA LEU A 184 -11.03 -12.18 5.35
C LEU A 184 -10.85 -12.27 3.82
N GLU A 185 -11.00 -13.46 3.24
CA GLU A 185 -11.01 -13.64 1.78
C GLU A 185 -12.26 -13.03 1.12
N LYS A 186 -13.43 -13.12 1.78
CA LYS A 186 -14.64 -12.43 1.29
C LYS A 186 -14.46 -10.92 1.29
N ASP A 187 -13.73 -10.36 2.25
CA ASP A 187 -13.40 -8.93 2.28
C ASP A 187 -12.53 -8.52 1.08
N LEU A 188 -11.68 -9.42 0.57
CA LEU A 188 -10.84 -9.18 -0.61
C LEU A 188 -11.54 -9.38 -1.96
N ASN A 189 -12.61 -10.18 -2.00
CA ASN A 189 -13.33 -10.53 -3.23
C ASN A 189 -14.73 -9.90 -3.32
N GLY A 190 -15.20 -9.28 -2.25
CA GLY A 190 -16.52 -8.65 -2.18
C GLY A 190 -16.63 -7.34 -2.99
N PRO A 191 -17.83 -6.78 -3.15
CA PRO A 191 -18.07 -5.55 -3.91
C PRO A 191 -17.33 -4.32 -3.34
N ALA A 192 -16.93 -4.36 -2.07
CA ALA A 192 -16.11 -3.33 -1.44
C ALA A 192 -14.61 -3.42 -1.81
N ALA A 193 -14.16 -4.54 -2.40
CA ALA A 193 -12.75 -4.81 -2.66
C ALA A 193 -12.13 -3.85 -3.69
N GLU A 194 -12.90 -3.40 -4.68
CA GLU A 194 -12.43 -2.44 -5.71
C GLU A 194 -12.12 -1.05 -5.12
N SER A 195 -12.71 -0.73 -3.97
CA SER A 195 -12.51 0.55 -3.27
C SER A 195 -11.30 0.54 -2.32
N LEU A 196 -10.71 -0.63 -2.06
CA LEU A 196 -9.58 -0.76 -1.13
C LEU A 196 -8.26 -0.39 -1.81
N SER A 197 -7.54 0.57 -1.21
CA SER A 197 -6.16 0.89 -1.58
C SER A 197 -5.28 -0.37 -1.54
N SER A 198 -4.27 -0.44 -2.42
CA SER A 198 -3.36 -1.59 -2.50
C SER A 198 -2.66 -1.91 -1.16
N GLU A 199 -2.34 -0.91 -0.34
CA GLU A 199 -1.73 -1.10 0.99
C GLU A 199 -2.66 -1.82 1.96
N LYS A 200 -3.93 -1.38 2.05
CA LYS A 200 -4.95 -2.06 2.85
C LYS A 200 -5.13 -3.51 2.40
N ARG A 201 -5.14 -3.79 1.09
CA ARG A 201 -5.22 -5.16 0.57
C ARG A 201 -4.04 -6.04 1.02
N LEU A 202 -2.81 -5.49 1.01
CA LEU A 202 -1.63 -6.20 1.55
C LEU A 202 -1.79 -6.52 3.04
N THR A 203 -2.31 -5.60 3.85
CA THR A 203 -2.53 -5.85 5.29
C THR A 203 -3.58 -6.94 5.54
N VAL A 204 -4.57 -7.08 4.66
CA VAL A 204 -5.56 -8.16 4.74
C VAL A 204 -4.93 -9.50 4.37
N PHE A 205 -4.07 -9.56 3.36
CA PHE A 205 -3.29 -10.77 3.06
C PHE A 205 -2.44 -11.24 4.25
N ASP A 206 -1.77 -10.32 4.96
CA ASP A 206 -0.99 -10.67 6.15
C ASP A 206 -1.87 -11.32 7.25
N LYS A 207 -3.11 -10.83 7.42
CA LYS A 207 -4.09 -11.42 8.34
C LYS A 207 -4.58 -12.79 7.87
N ILE A 208 -4.78 -12.99 6.56
CA ILE A 208 -5.12 -14.29 5.97
C ILE A 208 -4.00 -15.29 6.20
N PHE A 209 -2.74 -14.90 5.98
CA PHE A 209 -1.59 -15.75 6.23
C PHE A 209 -1.49 -16.14 7.71
N ALA A 210 -1.71 -15.20 8.62
CA ALA A 210 -1.74 -15.50 10.05
C ALA A 210 -2.82 -16.55 10.40
N ALA A 211 -4.03 -16.39 9.86
CA ALA A 211 -5.15 -17.31 10.11
C ALA A 211 -4.89 -18.72 9.55
N TYR A 212 -4.41 -18.84 8.30
CA TYR A 212 -4.07 -20.15 7.73
C TYR A 212 -2.87 -20.81 8.40
N ASN A 213 -1.85 -20.05 8.82
CA ASN A 213 -0.73 -20.61 9.59
C ASN A 213 -1.17 -21.10 10.97
N GLU A 214 -2.08 -20.39 11.64
CA GLU A 214 -2.70 -20.84 12.89
C GLU A 214 -3.48 -22.15 12.67
N ALA A 215 -4.27 -22.25 11.59
CA ALA A 215 -4.96 -23.49 11.22
C ALA A 215 -3.98 -24.65 11.00
N ARG A 216 -2.92 -24.45 10.21
CA ARG A 216 -1.88 -25.48 9.96
C ARG A 216 -1.16 -25.89 11.23
N SER A 217 -0.84 -24.94 12.11
CA SER A 217 -0.24 -25.25 13.41
C SER A 217 -1.16 -26.15 14.24
N CYS A 218 -2.46 -25.85 14.29
CA CYS A 218 -3.43 -26.71 14.96
C CYS A 218 -3.50 -28.11 14.33
N ILE A 219 -3.61 -28.20 13.00
CA ILE A 219 -3.68 -29.47 12.27
C ILE A 219 -2.43 -30.33 12.53
N ARG A 220 -1.24 -29.74 12.51
CA ARG A 220 0.02 -30.46 12.77
C ARG A 220 0.13 -30.94 14.21
N ASN A 221 -0.34 -30.16 15.17
CA ASN A 221 -0.40 -30.58 16.57
C ASN A 221 -1.37 -31.77 16.75
N ASP A 222 -2.50 -31.75 16.05
CA ASP A 222 -3.45 -32.87 16.03
C ASP A 222 -2.83 -34.11 15.37
N LEU A 223 -2.06 -33.94 14.29
CA LEU A 223 -1.35 -35.02 13.60
C LEU A 223 -0.33 -35.72 14.52
N VAL A 224 0.42 -34.94 15.31
CA VAL A 224 1.34 -35.48 16.33
C VAL A 224 0.56 -36.22 17.43
N SER A 225 -0.63 -35.73 17.78
CA SER A 225 -1.47 -36.29 18.85
C SER A 225 -2.33 -37.49 18.39
N ALA A 226 -2.46 -37.73 17.08
CA ALA A 226 -3.35 -38.74 16.50
C ALA A 226 -2.91 -40.21 16.72
N GLY A 227 -1.74 -40.45 17.34
CA GLY A 227 -1.29 -41.80 17.72
C GLY A 227 -1.13 -42.74 16.53
N ASN A 228 -1.81 -43.89 16.52
CA ASN A 228 -1.77 -44.91 15.44
C ASN A 228 -3.08 -44.98 14.62
N ALA A 229 -3.96 -43.99 14.72
CA ALA A 229 -5.21 -43.98 13.95
C ALA A 229 -4.95 -43.56 12.50
N GLU A 230 -4.65 -44.54 11.63
CA GLU A 230 -4.23 -44.29 10.24
C GLU A 230 -5.24 -43.45 9.44
N ASN A 231 -6.54 -43.78 9.52
CA ASN A 231 -7.59 -43.02 8.81
C ASN A 231 -7.64 -41.54 9.26
N VAL A 232 -7.43 -41.27 10.55
CA VAL A 232 -7.44 -39.89 11.08
C VAL A 232 -6.19 -39.14 10.63
N LYS A 233 -5.04 -39.82 10.53
CA LYS A 233 -3.82 -39.21 9.98
C LYS A 233 -3.96 -38.88 8.50
N ASP A 234 -4.58 -39.75 7.72
CA ASP A 234 -4.82 -39.50 6.29
C ASP A 234 -5.74 -38.29 6.10
N ASP A 235 -6.83 -38.19 6.86
CA ASP A 235 -7.72 -37.02 6.84
C ASP A 235 -6.99 -35.72 7.23
N LEU A 236 -6.17 -35.76 8.30
CA LEU A 236 -5.39 -34.61 8.76
C LEU A 236 -4.27 -34.21 7.79
N ASN A 237 -3.60 -35.18 7.16
CA ASN A 237 -2.59 -34.93 6.13
C ASN A 237 -3.23 -34.31 4.87
N GLY A 238 -4.39 -34.81 4.46
CA GLY A 238 -5.18 -34.24 3.37
C GLY A 238 -5.63 -32.82 3.67
N LEU A 239 -6.08 -32.57 4.90
CA LEU A 239 -6.44 -31.22 5.36
C LEU A 239 -5.21 -30.27 5.42
N ASP A 240 -4.05 -30.72 5.92
CA ASP A 240 -2.82 -29.89 5.89
C ASP A 240 -2.39 -29.60 4.45
N LYS A 241 -2.49 -30.58 3.53
CA LYS A 241 -2.23 -30.37 2.08
C LYS A 241 -3.17 -29.30 1.53
N ALA A 242 -4.47 -29.41 1.76
CA ALA A 242 -5.48 -28.48 1.25
C ALA A 242 -5.25 -27.04 1.77
N VAL A 243 -5.06 -26.89 3.09
CA VAL A 243 -4.79 -25.59 3.71
C VAL A 243 -3.44 -25.02 3.25
N SER A 244 -2.42 -25.87 3.06
CA SER A 244 -1.12 -25.47 2.51
C SER A 244 -1.25 -24.96 1.08
N ALA A 245 -2.01 -25.65 0.23
CA ALA A 245 -2.23 -25.24 -1.15
C ALA A 245 -2.98 -23.89 -1.24
N LEU A 246 -4.00 -23.69 -0.40
CA LEU A 246 -4.69 -22.39 -0.31
C LEU A 246 -3.75 -21.27 0.14
N LEU A 247 -2.90 -21.53 1.13
CA LEU A 247 -1.90 -20.55 1.57
C LEU A 247 -0.96 -20.15 0.43
N VAL A 248 -0.50 -21.11 -0.38
CA VAL A 248 0.35 -20.84 -1.54
C VAL A 248 -0.43 -20.08 -2.63
N GLN A 249 -1.68 -20.43 -2.91
CA GLN A 249 -2.54 -19.68 -3.83
C GLN A 249 -2.70 -18.21 -3.42
N ARG A 250 -2.99 -17.94 -2.15
CA ARG A 250 -3.07 -16.55 -1.63
C ARG A 250 -1.73 -15.85 -1.67
N THR A 251 -0.63 -16.58 -1.50
CA THR A 251 0.73 -16.03 -1.64
C THR A 251 1.00 -15.60 -3.09
N ILE A 252 0.56 -16.39 -4.07
CA ILE A 252 0.62 -16.05 -5.50
C ILE A 252 -0.19 -14.78 -5.78
N GLU A 253 -1.44 -14.70 -5.33
CA GLU A 253 -2.31 -13.52 -5.51
C GLU A 253 -1.71 -12.25 -4.89
N ARG A 254 -1.19 -12.34 -3.65
CA ARG A 254 -0.51 -11.23 -2.99
C ARG A 254 0.73 -10.78 -3.76
N ASN A 255 1.51 -11.71 -4.33
CA ASN A 255 2.68 -11.38 -5.12
C ASN A 255 2.32 -10.82 -6.50
N GLN A 256 1.19 -11.22 -7.10
CA GLN A 256 0.64 -10.59 -8.30
C GLN A 256 0.22 -9.13 -8.02
N LEU A 257 -0.36 -8.84 -6.84
CA LEU A 257 -0.63 -7.47 -6.40
C LEU A 257 0.65 -6.65 -6.24
N LEU A 258 1.73 -7.23 -5.70
CA LEU A 258 3.03 -6.53 -5.65
C LEU A 258 3.58 -6.24 -7.05
N VAL A 259 3.41 -7.17 -7.99
CA VAL A 259 3.80 -6.96 -9.40
C VAL A 259 2.98 -5.81 -10.01
N SER A 260 1.67 -5.74 -9.80
CA SER A 260 0.85 -4.65 -10.36
C SER A 260 1.25 -3.29 -9.79
N ILE A 261 1.54 -3.21 -8.49
CA ILE A 261 2.10 -2.00 -7.85
C ILE A 261 3.44 -1.64 -8.48
N ALA A 262 4.37 -2.59 -8.61
CA ALA A 262 5.70 -2.37 -9.18
C ALA A 262 5.64 -1.94 -10.66
N LYS A 263 4.77 -2.57 -11.47
CA LYS A 263 4.50 -2.17 -12.87
C LYS A 263 3.99 -0.73 -12.94
N SER A 264 3.04 -0.35 -12.08
CA SER A 264 2.49 1.02 -12.05
C SER A 264 3.52 2.09 -11.69
N ARG A 265 4.48 1.78 -10.79
CA ARG A 265 5.59 2.68 -10.43
C ARG A 265 6.62 2.77 -11.55
N LEU A 266 6.84 1.67 -12.29
CA LEU A 266 7.77 1.65 -13.42
C LEU A 266 7.27 2.52 -14.58
N THR A 267 5.96 2.53 -14.86
CA THR A 267 5.37 3.35 -15.94
C THR A 267 5.26 4.83 -15.57
N LYS A 268 5.02 5.17 -14.29
CA LYS A 268 4.94 6.55 -13.78
C LYS A 268 6.28 7.30 -13.68
N ARG A 269 7.42 6.63 -13.93
CA ARG A 269 8.78 7.22 -13.99
C ARG A 269 8.92 8.44 -14.93
N ARG A 270 7.92 8.79 -15.74
CA ARG A 270 7.98 9.95 -16.65
C ARG A 270 7.62 11.30 -16.03
N GLU A 271 6.99 11.38 -14.86
CA GLU A 271 6.39 12.67 -14.42
C GLU A 271 6.81 13.18 -13.02
N GLU A 272 7.24 12.36 -12.06
CA GLU A 272 7.48 12.84 -10.68
C GLU A 272 8.90 12.52 -10.15
N LYS A 273 9.64 13.57 -9.77
CA LYS A 273 11.07 13.52 -9.37
C LYS A 273 11.35 12.99 -7.94
N ASN A 274 10.33 12.62 -7.16
CA ASN A 274 10.49 12.34 -5.72
C ASN A 274 10.13 10.92 -5.25
N GLU A 275 9.66 10.00 -6.12
CA GLU A 275 9.41 8.61 -5.71
C GLU A 275 10.62 7.69 -5.96
N LYS A 276 10.81 6.71 -5.06
CA LYS A 276 11.84 5.66 -5.21
C LYS A 276 11.66 4.96 -6.54
N VAL A 277 12.68 5.08 -7.37
CA VAL A 277 12.62 4.68 -8.77
C VAL A 277 12.67 3.14 -8.88
N THR A 278 11.51 2.46 -8.97
CA THR A 278 11.43 0.99 -9.15
C THR A 278 12.23 0.55 -10.36
N LYS A 279 13.20 -0.36 -10.18
CA LYS A 279 14.05 -0.85 -11.27
C LYS A 279 13.51 -2.16 -11.84
N PRO A 280 13.77 -2.49 -13.13
CA PRO A 280 13.30 -3.74 -13.73
C PRO A 280 13.73 -5.01 -12.98
N GLU A 281 14.89 -4.98 -12.29
CA GLU A 281 15.39 -6.10 -11.50
C GLU A 281 14.47 -6.45 -10.31
N GLU A 282 13.71 -5.48 -9.80
CA GLU A 282 12.73 -5.70 -8.74
C GLU A 282 11.56 -6.57 -9.26
N LEU A 283 11.08 -6.30 -10.47
CA LEU A 283 10.07 -7.13 -11.13
C LEU A 283 10.59 -8.53 -11.41
N VAL A 284 11.83 -8.67 -11.88
CA VAL A 284 12.45 -10.00 -12.08
C VAL A 284 12.41 -10.83 -10.79
N ARG A 285 12.79 -10.24 -9.66
CA ARG A 285 12.74 -10.92 -8.34
C ARG A 285 11.34 -11.32 -7.93
N LEU A 286 10.34 -10.47 -8.18
CA LEU A 286 8.94 -10.80 -7.90
C LEU A 286 8.44 -11.96 -8.78
N TYR A 287 8.84 -12.00 -10.06
CA TYR A 287 8.52 -13.11 -10.94
C TYR A 287 9.26 -14.41 -10.59
N ASP A 288 10.52 -14.34 -10.14
CA ASP A 288 11.24 -15.50 -9.57
C ASP A 288 10.47 -16.08 -8.37
N LEU A 289 10.01 -15.21 -7.46
CA LEU A 289 9.20 -15.61 -6.31
C LEU A 289 7.86 -16.21 -6.75
N LEU A 290 7.18 -15.62 -7.73
CA LEU A 290 5.93 -16.17 -8.27
C LEU A 290 6.15 -17.56 -8.89
N LEU A 291 7.21 -17.75 -9.68
CA LEU A 291 7.56 -19.04 -10.27
C LEU A 291 7.84 -20.10 -9.20
N GLN A 292 8.55 -19.75 -8.13
CA GLN A 292 8.78 -20.67 -7.02
C GLN A 292 7.45 -21.06 -6.35
N ASN A 293 6.59 -20.08 -6.02
CA ASN A 293 5.30 -20.39 -5.39
C ASN A 293 4.40 -21.23 -6.29
N THR A 294 4.40 -20.99 -7.61
CA THR A 294 3.63 -21.81 -8.56
C THR A 294 4.18 -23.23 -8.65
N ALA A 295 5.51 -23.40 -8.61
CA ALA A 295 6.13 -24.73 -8.54
C ALA A 295 5.76 -25.46 -7.24
N ASP A 296 5.87 -24.79 -6.08
CA ASP A 296 5.48 -25.35 -4.79
C ASP A 296 3.99 -25.78 -4.79
N LEU A 297 3.12 -25.01 -5.45
CA LEU A 297 1.71 -25.36 -5.62
C LEU A 297 1.53 -26.60 -6.51
N CYS A 298 2.21 -26.68 -7.65
CA CYS A 298 2.19 -27.85 -8.52
C CYS A 298 2.67 -29.12 -7.79
N ASP A 299 3.75 -29.01 -7.02
CA ASP A 299 4.31 -30.12 -6.24
C ASP A 299 3.30 -30.61 -5.19
N LEU A 300 2.63 -29.68 -4.50
CA LEU A 300 1.54 -30.03 -3.57
C LEU A 300 0.42 -30.77 -4.31
N LEU A 301 -0.08 -30.26 -5.43
CA LEU A 301 -1.18 -30.86 -6.18
C LEU A 301 -0.83 -32.26 -6.69
N THR A 302 0.40 -32.46 -7.17
CA THR A 302 0.84 -33.73 -7.78
C THR A 302 1.29 -34.80 -6.80
N SER A 303 1.55 -34.44 -5.54
CA SER A 303 2.06 -35.36 -4.50
C SER A 303 1.12 -36.50 -4.08
N GLY A 304 -0.17 -36.44 -4.43
CA GLY A 304 -1.18 -37.43 -4.04
C GLY A 304 -1.26 -38.64 -5.00
N ARG A 305 -1.54 -39.84 -4.46
CA ARG A 305 -1.77 -41.05 -5.28
C ARG A 305 -3.14 -41.05 -5.98
N ASP A 306 -4.14 -40.41 -5.36
CA ASP A 306 -5.52 -40.32 -5.87
C ASP A 306 -5.84 -38.87 -6.28
N GLN A 307 -5.28 -38.43 -7.41
CA GLN A 307 -5.55 -37.09 -7.95
C GLN A 307 -6.99 -37.02 -8.47
N LYS A 308 -7.79 -36.09 -7.93
CA LYS A 308 -9.11 -35.79 -8.49
C LYS A 308 -8.98 -34.94 -9.75
N SER A 309 -10.01 -35.03 -10.60
CA SER A 309 -10.11 -34.22 -11.83
C SER A 309 -9.92 -32.72 -11.56
N GLU A 310 -10.37 -32.23 -10.41
CA GLU A 310 -10.22 -30.82 -10.03
C GLU A 310 -8.76 -30.46 -9.64
N GLU A 311 -8.03 -31.37 -9.00
CA GLU A 311 -6.59 -31.18 -8.72
C GLU A 311 -5.76 -31.17 -10.01
N VAL A 312 -6.10 -32.06 -10.95
CA VAL A 312 -5.45 -32.11 -12.28
C VAL A 312 -5.73 -30.84 -13.07
N ALA A 313 -6.99 -30.40 -13.13
CA ALA A 313 -7.35 -29.15 -13.82
C ALA A 313 -6.62 -27.93 -13.25
N LEU A 314 -6.50 -27.85 -11.91
CA LEU A 314 -5.75 -26.77 -11.27
C LEU A 314 -4.24 -26.88 -11.54
N ALA A 315 -3.68 -28.09 -11.62
CA ALA A 315 -2.28 -28.29 -11.99
C ALA A 315 -2.01 -27.82 -13.43
N GLU A 316 -2.89 -28.14 -14.38
CA GLU A 316 -2.83 -27.64 -15.75
C GLU A 316 -2.91 -26.10 -15.81
N GLU A 317 -3.76 -25.49 -14.99
CA GLU A 317 -3.83 -24.03 -14.85
C GLU A 317 -2.51 -23.45 -14.30
N CYS A 318 -1.88 -24.13 -13.35
CA CYS A 318 -0.58 -23.73 -12.81
C CYS A 318 0.55 -23.85 -13.84
N GLU A 319 0.52 -24.86 -14.71
CA GLU A 319 1.46 -24.97 -15.82
C GLU A 319 1.30 -23.80 -16.80
N LEU A 320 0.07 -23.44 -17.16
CA LEU A 320 -0.21 -22.28 -18.01
C LEU A 320 0.28 -20.99 -17.34
N LYS A 321 -0.04 -20.78 -16.06
CA LYS A 321 0.47 -19.65 -15.27
C LYS A 321 2.00 -19.61 -15.25
N THR A 322 2.67 -20.74 -15.13
CA THR A 322 4.13 -20.84 -15.17
C THR A 322 4.69 -20.34 -16.50
N LEU A 323 4.06 -20.67 -17.63
CA LEU A 323 4.47 -20.16 -18.94
C LEU A 323 4.34 -18.63 -19.02
N VAL A 324 3.20 -18.07 -18.56
CA VAL A 324 2.97 -16.62 -18.53
C VAL A 324 4.01 -15.90 -17.66
N LEU A 325 4.23 -16.38 -16.44
CA LEU A 325 5.19 -15.81 -15.50
C LEU A 325 6.63 -15.87 -16.04
N ARG A 326 7.00 -16.96 -16.75
CA ARG A 326 8.30 -17.06 -17.42
C ARG A 326 8.45 -16.04 -18.55
N ALA A 327 7.40 -15.83 -19.35
CA ALA A 327 7.41 -14.84 -20.43
C ALA A 327 7.64 -13.42 -19.88
N GLU A 328 6.87 -13.03 -18.87
CA GLU A 328 6.99 -11.75 -18.17
C GLU A 328 8.36 -11.56 -17.51
N ARG A 329 8.87 -12.59 -16.84
CA ARG A 329 10.21 -12.57 -16.26
C ARG A 329 11.29 -12.33 -17.32
N CYS A 330 11.21 -13.04 -18.45
CA CYS A 330 12.14 -12.87 -19.57
C CYS A 330 12.09 -11.44 -20.12
N PHE A 331 10.89 -10.85 -20.23
CA PHE A 331 10.70 -9.49 -20.69
C PHE A 331 11.37 -8.45 -19.77
N TYR A 332 11.14 -8.51 -18.46
CA TYR A 332 11.75 -7.56 -17.53
C TYR A 332 13.26 -7.79 -17.34
N LEU A 333 13.73 -9.03 -17.48
CA LEU A 333 15.16 -9.33 -17.53
C LEU A 333 15.81 -8.74 -18.80
N ALA A 334 15.14 -8.83 -19.94
CA ALA A 334 15.58 -8.19 -21.19
C ALA A 334 15.69 -6.67 -21.02
N LEU A 335 14.72 -6.04 -20.36
CA LEU A 335 14.74 -4.61 -20.05
C LEU A 335 15.95 -4.23 -19.18
N SER A 336 16.24 -5.01 -18.13
CA SER A 336 17.44 -4.80 -17.29
C SER A 336 18.73 -4.89 -18.10
N TYR A 337 18.87 -5.92 -18.95
CA TYR A 337 20.07 -6.09 -19.79
C TYR A 337 20.21 -5.01 -20.86
N GLY A 338 19.10 -4.54 -21.43
CA GLY A 338 19.10 -3.40 -22.36
C GLY A 338 19.63 -2.12 -21.70
N LEU A 339 19.20 -1.85 -20.45
CA LEU A 339 19.70 -0.73 -19.63
C LEU A 339 21.19 -0.88 -19.28
N ALA A 340 21.66 -2.11 -19.08
CA ALA A 340 23.07 -2.41 -18.83
C ALA A 340 23.95 -2.36 -20.09
N GLY A 341 23.38 -2.11 -21.28
CA GLY A 341 24.11 -2.11 -22.54
C GLY A 341 24.40 -3.51 -23.12
N LYS A 342 23.86 -4.56 -22.52
CA LYS A 342 23.97 -5.96 -23.00
C LYS A 342 22.92 -6.25 -24.06
N ARG A 343 23.13 -5.69 -25.25
CA ARG A 343 22.11 -5.62 -26.31
C ARG A 343 21.78 -6.97 -26.95
N VAL A 344 22.78 -7.82 -27.13
CA VAL A 344 22.57 -9.16 -27.71
C VAL A 344 21.74 -10.02 -26.75
N GLU A 345 22.08 -10.01 -25.47
CA GLU A 345 21.35 -10.74 -24.45
C GLU A 345 19.92 -10.20 -24.27
N ALA A 346 19.76 -8.87 -24.28
CA ALA A 346 18.43 -8.24 -24.25
C ALA A 346 17.57 -8.65 -25.45
N TYR A 347 18.13 -8.60 -26.67
CA TYR A 347 17.44 -9.03 -27.89
C TYR A 347 16.96 -10.48 -27.79
N MET A 348 17.86 -11.39 -27.40
CA MET A 348 17.54 -12.82 -27.28
C MET A 348 16.47 -13.07 -26.22
N LEU A 349 16.51 -12.35 -25.09
CA LEU A 349 15.51 -12.46 -24.03
C LEU A 349 14.13 -11.94 -24.47
N TYR A 350 14.05 -10.84 -25.24
CA TYR A 350 12.79 -10.38 -25.81
C TYR A 350 12.22 -11.37 -26.82
N CYS A 351 13.06 -11.97 -27.67
CA CYS A 351 12.64 -13.05 -28.57
C CYS A 351 12.10 -14.26 -27.79
N ARG A 352 12.74 -14.63 -26.67
CA ARG A 352 12.28 -15.71 -25.80
C ARG A 352 10.96 -15.38 -25.10
N ALA A 353 10.82 -14.16 -24.57
CA ALA A 353 9.57 -13.69 -23.96
C ALA A 353 8.42 -13.77 -24.96
N ARG A 354 8.66 -13.32 -26.20
CA ARG A 354 7.69 -13.42 -27.29
C ARG A 354 7.31 -14.87 -27.60
N SER A 355 8.27 -15.78 -27.77
CA SER A 355 7.95 -17.19 -28.07
C SER A 355 7.14 -17.85 -26.95
N LEU A 356 7.42 -17.52 -25.69
CA LEU A 356 6.66 -18.03 -24.55
C LEU A 356 5.25 -17.44 -24.50
N ALA A 357 5.09 -16.16 -24.85
CA ALA A 357 3.77 -15.54 -24.97
C ALA A 357 2.95 -16.14 -26.13
N GLU A 358 3.57 -16.44 -27.28
CA GLU A 358 2.93 -17.16 -28.39
C GLU A 358 2.47 -18.55 -27.97
N GLU A 359 3.32 -19.32 -27.27
CA GLU A 359 2.97 -20.64 -26.75
C GLU A 359 1.81 -20.56 -25.74
N ALA A 360 1.86 -19.61 -24.81
CA ALA A 360 0.79 -19.41 -23.83
C ALA A 360 -0.54 -19.06 -24.50
N LEU A 361 -0.54 -18.18 -25.50
CA LEU A 361 -1.73 -17.83 -26.28
C LEU A 361 -2.33 -19.06 -26.99
N GLN A 362 -1.49 -19.87 -27.64
CA GLN A 362 -1.94 -21.11 -28.29
C GLN A 362 -2.58 -22.08 -27.30
N ARG A 363 -2.00 -22.22 -26.10
CA ARG A 363 -2.57 -23.06 -25.03
C ARG A 363 -3.90 -22.52 -24.52
N CYS A 364 -4.02 -21.20 -24.33
CA CYS A 364 -5.27 -20.55 -23.94
C CYS A 364 -6.39 -20.76 -24.97
N ASP A 365 -6.04 -20.80 -26.26
CA ASP A 365 -6.99 -21.03 -27.36
C ASP A 365 -7.41 -22.51 -27.42
N SER A 366 -6.47 -23.45 -27.24
CA SER A 366 -6.78 -24.88 -27.21
C SER A 366 -7.61 -25.30 -25.98
N ALA A 367 -7.39 -24.65 -24.84
CA ALA A 367 -8.06 -24.98 -23.58
C ALA A 367 -9.46 -24.34 -23.45
N GLY A 368 -9.89 -23.51 -24.41
CA GLY A 368 -11.19 -22.82 -24.35
C GLY A 368 -11.34 -21.90 -23.13
N SER A 369 -10.23 -21.45 -22.53
CA SER A 369 -10.24 -20.65 -21.30
C SER A 369 -11.00 -19.32 -21.51
N SER A 370 -11.82 -18.91 -20.54
CA SER A 370 -12.66 -17.71 -20.65
C SER A 370 -11.96 -16.42 -20.19
N ASP A 371 -10.67 -16.47 -19.85
CA ASP A 371 -9.95 -15.32 -19.31
C ASP A 371 -9.47 -14.36 -20.41
N GLU A 372 -10.40 -13.54 -20.88
CA GLU A 372 -10.15 -12.48 -21.85
C GLU A 372 -9.15 -11.42 -21.35
N THR A 373 -9.01 -11.27 -20.01
CA THR A 373 -8.04 -10.32 -19.45
C THR A 373 -6.63 -10.84 -19.60
N MET A 374 -6.38 -12.09 -19.23
CA MET A 374 -5.07 -12.74 -19.43
C MET A 374 -4.69 -12.81 -20.91
N ARG A 375 -5.64 -13.13 -21.81
CA ARG A 375 -5.39 -13.11 -23.26
C ARG A 375 -4.95 -11.73 -23.75
N ARG A 376 -5.59 -10.66 -23.27
CA ARG A 376 -5.24 -9.28 -23.63
C ARG A 376 -3.83 -8.93 -23.15
N GLU A 377 -3.51 -9.25 -21.90
CA GLU A 377 -2.19 -9.02 -21.32
C GLU A 377 -1.10 -9.78 -22.08
N LEU A 378 -1.33 -11.04 -22.45
CA LEU A 378 -0.39 -11.83 -23.24
C LEU A 378 -0.17 -11.26 -24.65
N LYS A 379 -1.22 -10.77 -25.32
CA LYS A 379 -1.08 -10.06 -26.60
C LYS A 379 -0.27 -8.79 -26.45
N THR A 380 -0.50 -8.01 -25.40
CA THR A 380 0.31 -6.81 -25.14
C THR A 380 1.78 -7.17 -24.88
N LEU A 381 2.06 -8.20 -24.08
CA LEU A 381 3.41 -8.67 -23.81
C LEU A 381 4.11 -9.15 -25.09
N HIS A 382 3.37 -9.84 -25.96
CA HIS A 382 3.87 -10.29 -27.27
C HIS A 382 4.31 -9.12 -28.15
N ASP A 383 3.42 -8.15 -28.33
CA ASP A 383 3.66 -6.98 -29.17
C ASP A 383 4.77 -6.10 -28.60
N GLU A 384 4.79 -5.89 -27.28
CA GLU A 384 5.86 -5.18 -26.58
C GLU A 384 7.20 -5.91 -26.70
N SER A 385 7.22 -7.23 -26.58
CA SER A 385 8.44 -8.03 -26.77
C SER A 385 8.99 -7.90 -28.19
N ARG A 386 8.11 -7.91 -29.20
CA ARG A 386 8.49 -7.67 -30.61
C ARG A 386 9.03 -6.26 -30.83
N SER A 387 8.35 -5.25 -30.28
CA SER A 387 8.75 -3.86 -30.42
C SER A 387 10.13 -3.63 -29.78
N ASN A 388 10.31 -4.10 -28.54
CA ASN A 388 11.56 -3.93 -27.82
C ASN A 388 12.71 -4.74 -28.42
N SER A 389 12.48 -5.93 -28.98
CA SER A 389 13.53 -6.67 -29.69
C SER A 389 14.04 -5.89 -30.91
N CYS A 390 13.14 -5.30 -31.70
CA CYS A 390 13.52 -4.43 -32.82
C CYS A 390 14.31 -3.20 -32.35
N ILE A 391 13.90 -2.58 -31.24
CA ILE A 391 14.59 -1.43 -30.66
C ILE A 391 16.02 -1.79 -30.23
N GLU A 392 16.19 -2.88 -29.47
CA GLU A 392 17.52 -3.30 -29.01
C GLU A 392 18.42 -3.73 -30.18
N HIS A 393 17.86 -4.37 -31.20
CA HIS A 393 18.59 -4.70 -32.43
C HIS A 393 19.07 -3.45 -33.17
N ALA A 394 18.20 -2.46 -33.37
CA ALA A 394 18.56 -1.20 -34.01
C ALA A 394 19.61 -0.44 -33.21
N LYS A 395 19.50 -0.39 -31.88
CA LYS A 395 20.51 0.25 -31.03
C LYS A 395 21.86 -0.49 -31.10
N GLY A 396 21.85 -1.82 -31.13
CA GLY A 396 23.07 -2.64 -31.30
C GLY A 396 23.78 -2.32 -32.61
N ILE A 397 23.05 -2.23 -33.72
CA ILE A 397 23.59 -1.82 -35.03
C ILE A 397 24.19 -0.40 -34.95
N ILE A 398 23.48 0.55 -34.35
CA ILE A 398 23.99 1.94 -34.21
C ILE A 398 25.29 1.97 -33.40
N GLU A 399 25.43 1.15 -32.37
CA GLU A 399 26.66 1.03 -31.58
C GLU A 399 27.80 0.41 -32.39
N GLU A 400 27.52 -0.60 -33.21
CA GLU A 400 28.48 -1.22 -34.12
C GLU A 400 28.98 -0.22 -35.18
N PHE A 401 28.09 0.56 -35.79
CA PHE A 401 28.47 1.61 -36.76
C PHE A 401 29.25 2.77 -36.12
N LYS A 402 28.93 3.14 -34.87
CA LYS A 402 29.67 4.18 -34.12
C LYS A 402 30.98 3.67 -33.54
N GLY A 403 31.16 2.35 -33.40
CA GLY A 403 32.38 1.69 -32.95
C GLY A 403 33.63 2.14 -33.71
N PRO A 404 33.70 2.01 -35.05
CA PRO A 404 34.84 2.42 -35.85
C PRO A 404 35.05 3.94 -35.88
N GLU A 405 33.99 4.75 -35.82
CA GLU A 405 34.15 6.22 -35.69
C GLU A 405 34.75 6.62 -34.33
N ASN A 406 34.31 5.96 -33.25
CA ASN A 406 34.85 6.19 -31.91
C ASN A 406 36.28 5.66 -31.79
N LEU A 407 36.58 4.51 -32.40
CA LEU A 407 37.95 3.99 -32.51
C LEU A 407 38.83 4.91 -33.36
N SER A 408 38.33 5.39 -34.51
CA SER A 408 39.03 6.35 -35.36
C SER A 408 39.33 7.66 -34.62
N LYS A 409 38.36 8.22 -33.88
CA LYS A 409 38.56 9.40 -33.02
C LYS A 409 39.55 9.16 -31.87
N LYS A 410 39.58 7.95 -31.31
CA LYS A 410 40.54 7.54 -30.26
C LYS A 410 41.93 7.22 -30.83
N ILE A 411 42.03 6.77 -32.07
CA ILE A 411 43.29 6.46 -32.75
C ILE A 411 43.89 7.72 -33.37
N SER A 412 43.08 8.67 -33.84
CA SER A 412 43.56 9.97 -34.33
C SER A 412 44.19 10.82 -33.22
N THR A 413 43.84 10.57 -31.96
CA THR A 413 44.54 11.12 -30.78
C THR A 413 45.91 10.44 -30.54
N ILE A 414 46.18 9.30 -31.17
CA ILE A 414 47.42 8.51 -31.10
C ILE A 414 48.13 8.55 -32.45
N SER A 415 48.51 9.73 -32.95
CA SER A 415 49.49 9.82 -34.04
C SER A 415 50.92 9.56 -33.52
N LEU A 416 51.61 8.63 -34.18
CA LEU A 416 53.03 8.24 -34.04
C LEU A 416 53.94 8.99 -35.04
N SER A 417 53.47 10.04 -35.69
CA SER A 417 54.35 10.93 -36.47
C SER A 417 55.05 11.89 -35.52
N GLY A 418 56.37 11.72 -35.41
CA GLY A 418 57.29 12.60 -34.67
C GLY A 418 57.38 13.99 -35.28
N THR A 419 56.32 14.78 -35.11
CA THR A 419 56.34 16.23 -35.21
C THR A 419 55.89 16.74 -33.85
N ASP A 420 56.82 17.38 -33.14
CA ASP A 420 56.72 17.91 -31.78
C ASP A 420 55.27 18.16 -31.34
N LYS A 421 54.71 17.17 -30.62
CA LYS A 421 53.52 17.42 -29.81
C LYS A 421 53.93 18.50 -28.82
N LYS A 422 53.34 19.69 -28.94
CA LYS A 422 53.26 20.63 -27.81
C LYS A 422 52.86 19.81 -26.60
N LEU A 423 53.76 19.66 -25.64
CA LEU A 423 53.47 19.04 -24.36
C LEU A 423 52.42 19.93 -23.68
N GLU A 424 51.17 19.47 -23.69
CA GLU A 424 50.07 20.07 -22.95
C GLU A 424 50.44 20.11 -21.47
N LYS A 425 50.21 21.25 -20.82
CA LYS A 425 50.64 21.47 -19.42
C LYS A 425 49.68 20.77 -18.47
N LEU A 426 50.16 20.32 -17.31
CA LEU A 426 49.32 19.65 -16.30
C LEU A 426 48.07 20.46 -15.93
N LEU A 427 48.19 21.79 -15.85
CA LEU A 427 47.06 22.70 -15.59
C LEU A 427 45.89 22.56 -16.57
N GLU A 428 46.14 22.14 -17.80
CA GLU A 428 45.13 21.95 -18.84
C GLU A 428 44.43 20.57 -18.74
N LYS A 429 44.88 19.70 -17.83
CA LYS A 429 44.41 18.31 -17.62
C LYS A 429 44.11 17.98 -16.16
N LEU A 430 43.60 18.92 -15.38
CA LEU A 430 43.24 18.66 -13.96
C LEU A 430 42.15 17.60 -13.78
N ASP A 431 41.35 17.37 -14.83
CA ASP A 431 40.22 16.44 -14.83
C ASP A 431 40.62 14.98 -15.12
N VAL A 432 41.89 14.75 -15.48
CA VAL A 432 42.43 13.44 -15.88
C VAL A 432 43.67 13.13 -15.05
N TYR A 433 43.67 12.00 -14.34
CA TYR A 433 44.84 11.58 -13.57
C TYR A 433 45.92 10.98 -14.49
N GLU A 434 46.92 11.78 -14.87
CA GLU A 434 48.17 11.36 -15.52
C GLU A 434 49.38 11.73 -14.64
N SER A 435 50.30 10.78 -14.42
CA SER A 435 51.53 11.04 -13.65
C SER A 435 52.45 11.98 -14.44
N SER A 436 52.47 13.26 -14.05
CA SER A 436 53.31 14.30 -14.69
C SER A 436 54.80 14.18 -14.35
N VAL A 437 55.13 13.32 -13.38
CA VAL A 437 56.50 12.90 -13.07
C VAL A 437 56.61 11.48 -13.63
N GLY A 438 57.37 11.32 -14.72
CA GLY A 438 57.61 9.99 -15.31
C GLY A 438 58.29 9.03 -14.34
N ASP A 439 58.47 7.77 -14.75
CA ASP A 439 59.16 6.76 -13.94
C ASP A 439 60.52 7.24 -13.43
N SER A 440 60.87 6.81 -12.22
CA SER A 440 62.05 7.26 -11.44
C SER A 440 63.42 7.20 -12.16
N SER A 441 63.51 6.58 -13.35
CA SER A 441 64.72 6.47 -14.15
C SER A 441 64.90 7.56 -15.23
N VAL A 442 63.89 8.40 -15.49
CA VAL A 442 63.95 9.44 -16.54
C VAL A 442 64.06 10.83 -15.91
N LYS A 443 65.26 11.44 -15.94
CA LYS A 443 65.46 12.86 -15.60
C LYS A 443 64.93 13.76 -16.73
N GLY A 444 63.61 13.81 -16.89
CA GLY A 444 62.94 14.77 -17.77
C GLY A 444 62.44 15.99 -16.99
N VAL A 445 62.51 17.17 -17.61
CA VAL A 445 61.95 18.41 -17.03
C VAL A 445 60.42 18.32 -17.07
N THR A 446 59.76 18.49 -15.93
CA THR A 446 58.30 18.41 -15.83
C THR A 446 57.65 19.73 -16.24
N HIS A 447 56.73 19.67 -17.21
CA HIS A 447 56.02 20.85 -17.73
C HIS A 447 54.68 21.04 -16.99
N ILE A 448 54.74 21.60 -15.78
CA ILE A 448 53.57 21.80 -14.92
C ILE A 448 52.67 22.94 -15.44
N ALA A 449 53.29 24.07 -15.79
CA ALA A 449 52.60 25.30 -16.17
C ALA A 449 53.38 26.09 -17.21
N ALA A 450 52.71 27.00 -17.91
CA ALA A 450 53.36 28.01 -18.72
C ALA A 450 54.04 29.02 -17.80
N PHE A 451 55.35 29.26 -17.97
CA PHE A 451 56.01 30.36 -17.29
C PHE A 451 56.83 31.20 -18.29
N PRO A 452 56.60 32.53 -18.36
CA PRO A 452 55.59 33.30 -17.63
C PRO A 452 54.15 32.99 -18.10
N PRO A 453 53.13 33.14 -17.24
CA PRO A 453 51.73 32.95 -17.63
C PRO A 453 51.32 33.95 -18.72
N ALA A 454 50.42 33.53 -19.62
CA ALA A 454 49.88 34.42 -20.64
C ALA A 454 49.00 35.50 -19.98
N PHE A 455 49.07 36.73 -20.49
CA PHE A 455 48.20 37.81 -20.02
C PHE A 455 46.77 37.55 -20.48
N GLU A 456 45.85 37.41 -19.52
CA GLU A 456 44.41 37.29 -19.78
C GLU A 456 43.69 38.60 -19.45
N ALA A 457 42.72 38.96 -20.30
CA ALA A 457 41.88 40.13 -20.05
C ALA A 457 40.87 39.80 -18.95
N VAL A 458 41.05 40.40 -17.77
CA VAL A 458 40.10 40.26 -16.66
C VAL A 458 38.92 41.21 -16.90
N PRO A 459 37.67 40.71 -17.08
CA PRO A 459 36.52 41.59 -17.13
C PRO A 459 36.40 42.33 -15.80
N ARG A 460 36.23 43.66 -15.84
CA ARG A 460 35.97 44.44 -14.62
C ARG A 460 34.68 43.92 -13.99
N ASN A 461 34.72 43.69 -12.68
CA ASN A 461 33.53 43.30 -11.91
C ASN A 461 32.37 44.24 -12.26
N PRO A 462 31.16 43.69 -12.53
CA PRO A 462 29.99 44.53 -12.77
C PRO A 462 29.76 45.43 -11.55
N ILE A 463 29.33 46.66 -11.80
CA ILE A 463 29.01 47.60 -10.71
C ILE A 463 27.77 47.07 -10.01
N VAL A 464 27.96 46.52 -8.80
CA VAL A 464 26.88 46.10 -7.91
C VAL A 464 26.63 47.25 -6.94
N LEU A 465 25.45 47.85 -7.02
CA LEU A 465 24.98 48.86 -6.07
C LEU A 465 24.10 48.17 -5.03
N ASP A 466 24.40 48.36 -3.76
CA ASP A 466 23.54 47.90 -2.67
C ASP A 466 22.33 48.83 -2.54
N LEU A 467 21.28 48.53 -3.30
CA LEU A 467 20.02 49.25 -3.23
C LEU A 467 19.25 48.98 -1.93
N ALA A 468 19.55 47.89 -1.22
CA ALA A 468 18.87 47.53 0.02
C ALA A 468 19.26 48.48 1.17
N TYR A 469 20.47 49.06 1.12
CA TYR A 469 20.89 50.09 2.07
C TYR A 469 19.95 51.31 2.07
N ASN A 470 19.45 51.73 0.90
CA ASN A 470 18.51 52.84 0.79
C ASN A 470 17.12 52.53 1.37
N CYS A 471 16.80 51.26 1.58
CA CYS A 471 15.52 50.81 2.14
C CYS A 471 15.57 50.66 3.67
N VAL A 472 16.72 50.93 4.32
CA VAL A 472 16.85 50.92 5.77
C VAL A 472 16.36 52.25 6.33
N GLU A 473 15.05 52.33 6.61
CA GLU A 473 14.45 53.45 7.30
C GLU A 473 14.39 53.20 8.81
N PHE A 474 14.61 54.26 9.61
CA PHE A 474 14.40 54.14 11.06
C PHE A 474 12.91 53.93 11.37
N PRO A 475 12.59 53.07 12.35
CA PRO A 475 11.20 52.89 12.76
C PRO A 475 10.63 54.20 13.33
N SER A 476 9.37 54.48 13.04
CA SER A 476 8.70 55.69 13.54
C SER A 476 8.74 55.76 15.08
N LEU A 477 9.33 56.83 15.60
CA LEU A 477 9.46 57.08 17.03
C LEU A 477 8.28 57.88 17.61
N GLU A 478 7.24 58.17 16.82
CA GLU A 478 6.08 58.96 17.26
C GLU A 478 5.39 58.37 18.49
N SER A 479 5.36 57.03 18.59
CA SER A 479 4.81 56.32 19.75
C SER A 479 5.61 56.50 21.05
N ARG A 480 6.88 56.89 20.94
CA ARG A 480 7.80 57.13 22.07
C ARG A 480 7.97 58.61 22.39
N MET A 481 7.44 59.50 21.57
CA MET A 481 7.39 60.92 21.87
C MET A 481 6.36 61.18 22.98
N LYS A 482 6.71 62.00 23.98
CA LYS A 482 5.72 62.46 24.96
C LYS A 482 4.63 63.22 24.22
N LYS A 483 3.37 62.80 24.39
CA LYS A 483 2.22 63.56 23.92
C LYS A 483 2.25 64.93 24.60
N ASP A 484 2.49 65.99 23.83
CA ASP A 484 2.33 67.35 24.32
C ASP A 484 0.87 67.54 24.76
N LYS A 485 0.66 67.63 26.07
CA LYS A 485 -0.60 68.15 26.61
C LYS A 485 -0.65 69.63 26.26
N LYS A 486 -1.16 69.97 25.09
CA LYS A 486 -1.48 71.36 24.75
C LYS A 486 -2.57 71.83 25.70
N GLY A 487 -2.17 72.60 26.71
CA GLY A 487 -3.07 73.38 27.55
C GLY A 487 -3.82 74.40 26.70
N PHE A 488 -5.06 74.69 27.10
CA PHE A 488 -6.08 75.45 26.36
C PHE A 488 -5.68 76.89 25.94
N ILE A 489 -4.53 77.40 26.40
CA ILE A 489 -4.12 78.81 26.24
C ILE A 489 -3.22 79.03 25.00
N SER A 490 -2.71 77.99 24.33
CA SER A 490 -1.79 78.16 23.18
C SER A 490 -2.48 78.46 21.83
N ARG A 491 -3.75 78.92 21.82
CA ARG A 491 -4.49 79.28 20.58
C ARG A 491 -4.67 80.78 20.37
N LEU A 492 -4.18 81.63 21.27
CA LEU A 492 -4.39 83.08 21.23
C LEU A 492 -3.19 83.90 20.72
N TRP A 493 -2.10 83.26 20.32
CA TRP A 493 -1.01 83.91 19.62
C TRP A 493 -0.64 83.07 18.41
N ARG A 494 -0.87 83.63 17.22
CA ARG A 494 -0.38 83.10 15.96
C ARG A 494 0.39 84.20 15.26
#